data_AF-A0A0N8LVZ0-F1
#
_entry.id   AF-A0A0N8LVZ0-F1
#
_cell.length_a   1.000
_cell.length_b   1.000
_cell.length_c   1.000
_cell.angle_alpha   90.00
_cell.angle_beta   90.00
_cell.angle_gamma   90.00
#
_symmetry.space_group_name_H-M   'P 1'
#
loop_
_entity.id
_entity.type
_entity.pdbx_description
1 polymer ?
#
loop_
_entity_poly.entity_id
_entity_poly.type
_entity_poly.pdbx_seq_one_letter_code
_entity_poly.pdbx_strand_id
1 'polypeptide(L)'
;MSKSSLLLVLGLLTTGSAFAATPEATFLAEHGLSGKSVEQIVEAIDQSPQSRPLPYSASVTSTELKLSSGDQIYTLPLGDKFYLSFAPYEWQTHPCFNHSLSGCQGEMPEKTFNVKVTDNKGDVVLQKEMKSGRNGFVGVWLPRNMAGTIAVSYNGKKAEYPIKTMEDSQTCLTKLQLR
;
A
#
# COMPACT_ATOMS: atom_id res chain seq x y z
N MET A 1 69.84 -7.32 38.30
CA MET A 1 69.80 -7.46 36.83
C MET A 1 68.62 -8.35 36.46
N SER A 2 67.90 -7.92 35.44
CA SER A 2 66.85 -8.61 34.65
C SER A 2 65.54 -9.04 35.32
N LYS A 3 64.48 -8.42 34.81
CA LYS A 3 63.05 -8.68 34.98
C LYS A 3 62.63 -9.80 34.03
N SER A 4 61.60 -10.57 34.36
CA SER A 4 60.73 -11.15 33.33
C SER A 4 59.28 -11.12 33.80
N SER A 5 58.56 -10.22 33.15
CA SER A 5 57.14 -9.94 33.34
C SER A 5 56.30 -11.11 32.82
N LEU A 6 55.38 -11.57 33.67
CA LEU A 6 54.30 -12.47 33.32
C LEU A 6 53.21 -11.64 32.62
N LEU A 7 53.11 -11.74 31.29
CA LEU A 7 52.03 -11.14 30.51
C LEU A 7 50.84 -12.11 30.49
N LEU A 8 49.86 -11.83 31.35
CA LEU A 8 48.55 -12.49 31.35
C LEU A 8 47.67 -11.80 30.31
N VAL A 9 47.52 -12.40 29.13
CA VAL A 9 46.60 -11.90 28.10
C VAL A 9 45.20 -12.41 28.43
N LEU A 10 44.39 -11.56 29.04
CA LEU A 10 42.97 -11.79 29.25
C LEU A 10 42.25 -11.49 27.92
N GLY A 11 41.97 -12.55 27.15
CA GLY A 11 41.19 -12.45 25.91
C GLY A 11 39.73 -12.10 26.21
N LEU A 12 39.35 -10.86 25.91
CA LEU A 12 37.97 -10.37 26.03
C LEU A 12 37.14 -10.94 24.86
N LEU A 13 36.42 -12.04 25.09
CA LEU A 13 35.43 -12.56 24.15
C LEU A 13 34.22 -11.62 24.13
N THR A 14 34.20 -10.65 23.22
CA THR A 14 32.99 -9.90 22.89
C THR A 14 32.06 -10.82 22.11
N THR A 15 31.17 -11.53 22.80
CA THR A 15 30.04 -12.22 22.18
C THR A 15 29.05 -11.16 21.70
N GLY A 16 29.28 -10.62 20.50
CA GLY A 16 28.29 -9.82 19.78
C GLY A 16 27.11 -10.73 19.46
N SER A 17 25.99 -10.54 20.17
CA SER A 17 24.73 -11.19 19.81
C SER A 17 24.25 -10.56 18.49
N ALA A 18 24.57 -11.20 17.37
CA ALA A 18 23.96 -10.87 16.10
C ALA A 18 22.49 -11.30 16.18
N PHE A 19 21.59 -10.35 16.39
CA PHE A 19 20.16 -10.61 16.23
C PHE A 19 19.91 -11.01 14.77
N ALA A 20 19.55 -12.27 14.53
CA ALA A 20 19.14 -12.70 13.20
C ALA A 20 17.88 -11.92 12.79
N ALA A 21 17.87 -11.38 11.58
CA ALA A 21 16.69 -10.70 11.03
C ALA A 21 15.53 -11.70 10.93
N THR A 22 14.32 -11.25 11.25
CA THR A 22 13.11 -12.05 11.04
C THR A 22 12.87 -12.28 9.54
N PRO A 23 12.20 -13.37 9.12
CA PRO A 23 11.87 -13.58 7.71
C PRO A 23 11.12 -12.40 7.07
N GLU A 24 10.23 -11.76 7.85
CA GLU A 24 9.55 -10.53 7.45
C GLU A 24 10.52 -9.38 7.18
N ALA A 25 11.45 -9.11 8.11
CA ALA A 25 12.44 -8.04 7.94
C ALA A 25 13.34 -8.29 6.73
N THR A 26 13.71 -9.54 6.47
CA THR A 26 14.44 -9.96 5.27
C THR A 26 13.62 -9.70 4.00
N PHE A 27 12.34 -10.12 3.96
CA PHE A 27 11.45 -9.85 2.84
C PHE A 27 11.33 -8.36 2.55
N LEU A 28 11.13 -7.54 3.59
CA LEU A 28 11.03 -6.09 3.43
C LEU A 28 12.35 -5.48 2.92
N ALA A 29 13.50 -5.96 3.38
CA ALA A 29 14.81 -5.50 2.90
C ALA A 29 15.05 -5.85 1.43
N GLU A 30 14.79 -7.11 1.03
CA GLU A 30 14.96 -7.60 -0.34
C GLU A 30 14.13 -6.82 -1.37
N HIS A 31 12.95 -6.33 -0.95
CA HIS A 31 12.04 -5.59 -1.82
C HIS A 31 12.12 -4.06 -1.67
N GLY A 32 13.13 -3.55 -0.94
CA GLY A 32 13.33 -2.10 -0.76
C GLY A 32 12.26 -1.41 0.10
N LEU A 33 11.61 -2.17 0.97
CA LEU A 33 10.52 -1.74 1.85
C LEU A 33 10.97 -1.53 3.31
N SER A 34 12.20 -1.92 3.66
CA SER A 34 12.74 -1.77 5.01
C SER A 34 12.74 -0.32 5.49
N GLY A 35 12.37 -0.12 6.77
CA GLY A 35 12.30 1.20 7.41
C GLY A 35 11.09 2.07 7.02
N LYS A 36 10.23 1.60 6.12
CA LYS A 36 8.98 2.29 5.74
C LYS A 36 7.87 2.01 6.76
N SER A 37 6.99 2.98 6.97
CA SER A 37 5.70 2.73 7.62
C SER A 37 4.82 1.84 6.75
N VAL A 38 3.81 1.18 7.32
CA VAL A 38 2.83 0.40 6.54
C VAL A 38 2.16 1.23 5.45
N GLU A 39 1.87 2.52 5.71
CA GLU A 39 1.31 3.44 4.70
C GLU A 39 2.27 3.61 3.52
N GLN A 40 3.54 3.84 3.81
CA GLN A 40 4.59 3.99 2.80
C GLN A 40 4.87 2.69 2.04
N ILE A 41 4.72 1.52 2.68
CA ILE A 41 4.85 0.22 2.01
C ILE A 41 3.70 0.05 1.01
N VAL A 42 2.45 0.25 1.42
CA VAL A 42 1.28 0.16 0.54
C VAL A 42 1.45 1.10 -0.67
N GLU A 43 1.82 2.36 -0.43
CA GLU A 43 2.04 3.34 -1.50
C GLU A 43 3.18 2.94 -2.45
N ALA A 44 4.32 2.48 -1.91
CA ALA A 44 5.46 2.07 -2.72
C ALA A 44 5.11 0.88 -3.63
N ILE A 45 4.31 -0.07 -3.14
CA ILE A 45 3.87 -1.22 -3.92
C ILE A 45 2.82 -0.78 -4.97
N ASP A 46 1.76 -0.05 -4.57
CA ASP A 46 0.69 0.35 -5.50
C ASP A 46 1.24 1.22 -6.63
N GLN A 47 2.13 2.17 -6.30
CA GLN A 47 2.74 3.09 -7.25
C GLN A 47 4.01 2.56 -7.92
N SER A 48 4.35 1.28 -7.71
CA SER A 48 5.49 0.65 -8.37
C SER A 48 5.38 0.81 -9.90
N PRO A 49 6.45 1.28 -10.59
CA PRO A 49 6.46 1.44 -12.04
C PRO A 49 6.61 0.11 -12.78
N GLN A 50 6.74 -1.02 -12.09
CA GLN A 50 6.82 -2.34 -12.71
C GLN A 50 5.44 -2.76 -13.23
N SER A 51 5.43 -3.44 -14.38
CA SER A 51 4.22 -4.10 -14.88
C SER A 51 3.71 -5.11 -13.87
N ARG A 52 2.39 -5.27 -13.80
CA ARG A 52 1.80 -6.39 -13.04
C ARG A 52 1.85 -7.68 -13.88
N PRO A 53 2.02 -8.86 -13.25
CA PRO A 53 2.19 -9.07 -11.82
C PRO A 53 3.61 -8.71 -11.31
N LEU A 54 3.71 -8.29 -10.05
CA LEU A 54 4.99 -8.14 -9.33
C LEU A 54 5.58 -9.52 -8.98
N PRO A 55 6.89 -9.63 -8.65
CA PRO A 55 7.52 -10.91 -8.29
C PRO A 55 7.08 -11.48 -6.93
N TYR A 56 6.18 -10.81 -6.23
CA TYR A 56 5.57 -11.23 -4.97
C TYR A 56 4.10 -10.83 -4.95
N SER A 57 3.30 -11.48 -4.11
CA SER A 57 1.91 -11.09 -3.90
C SER A 57 1.82 -10.03 -2.82
N ALA A 58 0.99 -9.02 -3.07
CA ALA A 58 0.64 -7.96 -2.15
C ALA A 58 -0.84 -7.60 -2.34
N SER A 59 -1.58 -7.62 -1.24
CA SER A 59 -2.98 -7.19 -1.19
C SER A 59 -3.26 -6.41 0.08
N VAL A 60 -4.21 -5.48 0.01
CA VAL A 60 -4.61 -4.66 1.16
C VAL A 60 -6.08 -4.87 1.46
N THR A 61 -6.37 -5.15 2.72
CA THR A 61 -7.71 -5.23 3.29
C THR A 61 -7.99 -3.96 4.10
N SER A 62 -9.17 -3.84 4.68
CA SER A 62 -9.55 -2.74 5.56
C SER A 62 -8.60 -2.56 6.76
N THR A 63 -7.99 -3.64 7.25
CA THR A 63 -7.18 -3.66 8.49
C THR A 63 -5.75 -4.14 8.30
N GLU A 64 -5.42 -4.81 7.19
CA GLU A 64 -4.14 -5.50 7.01
C GLU A 64 -3.58 -5.36 5.59
N LEU A 65 -2.26 -5.15 5.49
CA LEU A 65 -1.47 -5.40 4.30
C LEU A 65 -0.94 -6.84 4.37
N LYS A 66 -1.22 -7.63 3.34
CA LYS A 66 -0.76 -9.02 3.21
C LYS A 66 0.27 -9.12 2.11
N LEU A 67 1.45 -9.61 2.45
CA LEU A 67 2.58 -9.83 1.56
C LEU A 67 2.87 -11.33 1.51
N SER A 68 3.21 -11.87 0.33
CA SER A 68 3.51 -13.29 0.19
C SER A 68 4.63 -13.52 -0.82
N SER A 69 5.57 -14.40 -0.46
CA SER A 69 6.59 -14.96 -1.36
C SER A 69 6.52 -16.47 -1.28
N GLY A 70 5.93 -17.11 -2.29
CA GLY A 70 5.60 -18.54 -2.23
C GLY A 70 4.67 -18.84 -1.04
N ASP A 71 5.08 -19.78 -0.18
CA ASP A 71 4.28 -20.27 0.96
C ASP A 71 4.35 -19.36 2.21
N GLN A 72 5.26 -18.37 2.23
CA GLN A 72 5.41 -17.47 3.38
C GLN A 72 4.49 -16.27 3.23
N ILE A 73 3.65 -16.03 4.24
CA ILE A 73 2.71 -14.90 4.33
C ILE A 73 3.11 -13.99 5.50
N TYR A 74 3.21 -12.70 5.22
CA TYR A 74 3.44 -11.63 6.19
C TYR A 74 2.21 -10.73 6.26
N THR A 75 1.74 -10.44 7.47
CA THR A 75 0.55 -9.62 7.69
C THR A 75 0.93 -8.41 8.54
N LEU A 76 0.80 -7.22 7.97
CA LEU A 76 1.12 -5.96 8.61
C LEU A 76 -0.19 -5.22 8.92
N PRO A 77 -0.49 -4.93 10.18
CA PRO A 77 -1.69 -4.15 10.52
C PRO A 77 -1.58 -2.74 9.93
N LEU A 78 -2.67 -2.25 9.35
CA LEU A 78 -2.79 -0.85 8.96
C LEU A 78 -2.96 0.02 10.21
N GLY A 79 -2.55 1.28 10.13
CA GLY A 79 -2.75 2.27 11.17
C GLY A 79 -4.17 2.85 11.18
N ASP A 80 -4.29 4.10 11.62
CA ASP A 80 -5.58 4.77 11.87
C ASP A 80 -6.33 5.21 10.62
N LYS A 81 -5.77 4.97 9.43
CA LYS A 81 -6.35 5.32 8.14
C LYS A 81 -6.76 4.10 7.34
N PHE A 82 -7.80 4.27 6.54
CA PHE A 82 -8.29 3.29 5.59
C PHE A 82 -7.70 3.56 4.20
N TYR A 83 -7.18 2.53 3.53
CA TYR A 83 -6.70 2.66 2.15
C TYR A 83 -7.80 2.27 1.15
N LEU A 84 -8.20 3.23 0.32
CA LEU A 84 -9.06 2.98 -0.83
C LEU A 84 -8.24 3.19 -2.10
N SER A 85 -8.04 2.12 -2.87
CA SER A 85 -7.48 2.17 -4.21
C SER A 85 -8.60 2.06 -5.23
N PHE A 86 -8.65 2.97 -6.19
CA PHE A 86 -9.70 3.03 -7.19
C PHE A 86 -9.14 3.15 -8.60
N ALA A 87 -9.83 2.53 -9.57
CA ALA A 87 -9.48 2.55 -10.98
C ALA A 87 -10.67 3.06 -11.80
N PRO A 88 -10.66 4.34 -12.22
CA PRO A 88 -11.61 4.84 -13.20
C PRO A 88 -11.42 4.13 -14.54
N TYR A 89 -12.52 3.98 -15.29
CA TYR A 89 -12.50 3.37 -16.61
C TYR A 89 -13.52 4.05 -17.53
N GLU A 90 -13.32 3.92 -18.82
CA GLU A 90 -14.27 4.34 -19.84
C GLU A 90 -14.99 3.12 -20.44
N TRP A 91 -14.28 2.02 -20.76
CA TRP A 91 -14.86 0.94 -21.60
C TRP A 91 -15.08 -0.35 -20.81
N GLN A 92 -14.06 -0.89 -20.18
CA GLN A 92 -14.12 -2.17 -19.46
C GLN A 92 -13.58 -2.08 -18.02
N THR A 93 -14.13 -2.94 -17.17
CA THR A 93 -13.73 -3.07 -15.77
C THR A 93 -13.76 -4.53 -15.33
N HIS A 94 -13.30 -4.80 -14.10
CA HIS A 94 -13.34 -6.11 -13.48
C HIS A 94 -13.85 -6.00 -12.03
N PRO A 95 -14.51 -7.05 -11.50
CA PRO A 95 -14.91 -7.06 -10.10
C PRO A 95 -13.66 -7.07 -9.19
N CYS A 96 -13.75 -6.34 -8.07
CA CYS A 96 -12.66 -6.24 -7.12
C CYS A 96 -13.24 -5.91 -5.73
N PHE A 97 -12.70 -6.53 -4.68
CA PHE A 97 -13.13 -6.28 -3.29
C PHE A 97 -11.95 -5.80 -2.45
N ASN A 98 -10.97 -6.69 -2.19
CA ASN A 98 -9.68 -6.30 -1.64
C ASN A 98 -8.72 -6.01 -2.79
N HIS A 99 -8.01 -4.88 -2.72
CA HIS A 99 -7.13 -4.46 -3.80
C HIS A 99 -5.88 -5.34 -3.85
N SER A 100 -5.60 -5.88 -5.04
CA SER A 100 -4.32 -6.54 -5.33
C SER A 100 -3.32 -5.51 -5.84
N LEU A 101 -2.52 -4.98 -4.92
CA LEU A 101 -1.44 -4.03 -5.20
C LEU A 101 -0.45 -4.59 -6.24
N SER A 102 -0.27 -5.91 -6.22
CA SER A 102 0.71 -6.65 -7.01
C SER A 102 0.19 -7.25 -8.32
N GLY A 103 -1.13 -7.38 -8.51
CA GLY A 103 -1.69 -8.18 -9.60
C GLY A 103 -2.73 -7.47 -10.47
N CYS A 104 -3.43 -6.45 -9.96
CA CYS A 104 -4.50 -5.79 -10.72
C CYS A 104 -3.96 -4.76 -11.72
N GLN A 105 -4.61 -4.69 -12.89
CA GLN A 105 -4.38 -3.67 -13.91
C GLN A 105 -5.72 -3.00 -14.26
N GLY A 106 -5.79 -1.70 -14.03
CA GLY A 106 -6.86 -0.81 -14.48
C GLY A 106 -6.66 -0.35 -15.92
N GLU A 107 -7.75 0.09 -16.55
CA GLU A 107 -7.79 0.49 -17.96
C GLU A 107 -7.01 1.77 -18.26
N MET A 108 -6.92 2.69 -17.28
CA MET A 108 -6.43 4.05 -17.50
C MET A 108 -5.12 4.34 -16.74
N PRO A 109 -3.97 3.72 -17.13
CA PRO A 109 -2.68 4.00 -16.52
C PRO A 109 -2.18 5.41 -16.85
N GLU A 110 -1.49 6.00 -15.89
CA GLU A 110 -0.78 7.28 -16.01
C GLU A 110 -1.65 8.47 -16.46
N LYS A 111 -2.94 8.47 -16.09
CA LYS A 111 -3.87 9.58 -16.34
C LYS A 111 -4.04 10.43 -15.09
N THR A 112 -4.23 11.74 -15.28
CA THR A 112 -4.50 12.68 -14.18
C THR A 112 -6.00 12.87 -14.03
N PHE A 113 -6.53 12.60 -12.85
CA PHE A 113 -7.93 12.72 -12.49
C PHE A 113 -8.13 13.84 -11.48
N ASN A 114 -9.26 14.53 -11.57
CA ASN A 114 -9.75 15.37 -10.48
C ASN A 114 -10.55 14.49 -9.52
N VAL A 115 -10.09 14.38 -8.27
CA VAL A 115 -10.65 13.47 -7.27
C VAL A 115 -11.21 14.29 -6.11
N LYS A 116 -12.47 14.03 -5.75
CA LYS A 116 -13.12 14.61 -4.58
C LYS A 116 -13.77 13.51 -3.75
N VAL A 117 -13.52 13.51 -2.44
CA VAL A 117 -14.22 12.68 -1.46
C VAL A 117 -14.95 13.60 -0.49
N THR A 118 -16.25 13.38 -0.33
CA THR A 118 -17.08 14.06 0.66
C THR A 118 -17.67 13.05 1.64
N ASP A 119 -17.79 13.42 2.90
CA ASP A 119 -18.50 12.61 3.89
C ASP A 119 -20.03 12.75 3.75
N ASN A 120 -20.77 12.07 4.62
CA ASN A 120 -22.23 12.11 4.65
C ASN A 120 -22.84 13.43 5.17
N LYS A 121 -22.03 14.32 5.75
CA LYS A 121 -22.43 15.67 6.16
C LYS A 121 -22.23 16.69 5.03
N GLY A 122 -21.53 16.28 3.97
CA GLY A 122 -21.15 17.13 2.85
C GLY A 122 -19.79 17.81 3.02
N ASP A 123 -19.05 17.49 4.08
CA ASP A 123 -17.72 18.02 4.32
C ASP A 123 -16.72 17.38 3.35
N VAL A 124 -15.82 18.20 2.80
CA VAL A 124 -14.77 17.74 1.88
C VAL A 124 -13.66 17.08 2.69
N VAL A 125 -13.49 15.77 2.52
CA VAL A 125 -12.42 14.97 3.14
C VAL A 125 -11.14 15.03 2.30
N LEU A 126 -11.28 15.06 0.97
CA LEU A 126 -10.16 15.14 0.02
C LEU A 126 -10.64 15.83 -1.25
N GLN A 127 -9.85 16.77 -1.77
CA GLN A 127 -10.06 17.34 -3.11
C GLN A 127 -8.72 17.71 -3.72
N LYS A 128 -8.26 16.93 -4.70
CA LYS A 128 -6.98 17.17 -5.39
C LYS A 128 -6.92 16.48 -6.75
N GLU A 129 -6.02 16.97 -7.59
CA GLU A 129 -5.63 16.25 -8.80
C GLU A 129 -4.68 15.10 -8.44
N MET A 130 -4.91 13.92 -9.02
CA MET A 130 -4.13 12.71 -8.75
C MET A 130 -3.82 11.97 -10.04
N LYS A 131 -2.55 11.61 -10.25
CA LYS A 131 -2.14 10.75 -11.37
C LYS A 131 -2.32 9.29 -10.98
N SER A 132 -2.94 8.48 -11.84
CA SER A 132 -2.95 7.03 -11.67
C SER A 132 -1.57 6.42 -11.86
N GLY A 133 -1.30 5.35 -11.12
CA GLY A 133 -0.09 4.56 -11.28
C GLY A 133 -0.04 3.86 -12.64
N ARG A 134 1.08 3.19 -12.91
CA ARG A 134 1.20 2.32 -14.10
C ARG A 134 0.22 1.16 -14.10
N ASN A 135 -0.23 0.75 -12.92
CA ASN A 135 -1.30 -0.23 -12.78
C ASN A 135 -2.70 0.34 -13.04
N GLY A 136 -2.85 1.64 -13.34
CA GLY A 136 -4.17 2.25 -13.59
C GLY A 136 -4.98 2.61 -12.35
N PHE A 137 -4.44 2.41 -11.15
CA PHE A 137 -5.11 2.73 -9.89
C PHE A 137 -4.61 4.04 -9.27
N VAL A 138 -5.46 4.66 -8.47
CA VAL A 138 -5.16 5.81 -7.61
C VAL A 138 -5.50 5.40 -6.18
N GLY A 139 -4.54 5.57 -5.26
CA GLY A 139 -4.72 5.29 -3.84
C GLY A 139 -4.99 6.55 -3.01
N VAL A 140 -5.93 6.47 -2.07
CA VAL A 140 -6.17 7.51 -1.07
C VAL A 140 -6.26 6.92 0.33
N TRP A 141 -5.66 7.62 1.30
CA TRP A 141 -5.83 7.35 2.73
C TRP A 141 -6.97 8.20 3.27
N LEU A 142 -7.98 7.54 3.82
CA LEU A 142 -9.20 8.15 4.34
C LEU A 142 -9.36 7.91 5.84
N PRO A 143 -10.10 8.76 6.57
CA PRO A 143 -10.54 8.44 7.92
C PRO A 143 -11.25 7.09 7.97
N ARG A 144 -11.03 6.32 9.04
CA ARG A 144 -11.82 5.10 9.32
C ARG A 144 -13.24 5.47 9.75
N ASN A 145 -14.14 4.50 9.65
CA ASN A 145 -15.52 4.58 10.16
C ASN A 145 -16.35 5.73 9.57
N MET A 146 -16.13 6.08 8.31
CA MET A 146 -16.95 7.05 7.60
C MET A 146 -17.76 6.40 6.47
N ALA A 147 -18.82 7.10 6.08
CA ALA A 147 -19.54 6.88 4.83
C ALA A 147 -19.54 8.19 4.05
N GLY A 148 -19.54 8.10 2.72
CA GLY A 148 -19.46 9.26 1.86
C GLY A 148 -19.54 8.93 0.38
N THR A 149 -19.08 9.85 -0.46
CA THR A 149 -19.07 9.71 -1.91
C THR A 149 -17.69 10.07 -2.44
N ILE A 150 -17.16 9.24 -3.33
CA ILE A 150 -16.02 9.63 -4.18
C ILE A 150 -16.56 10.06 -5.55
N ALA A 151 -16.09 11.20 -6.02
CA ALA A 151 -16.34 11.73 -7.35
C ALA A 151 -15.01 11.87 -8.10
N VAL A 152 -14.97 11.36 -9.32
CA VAL A 152 -13.80 11.39 -10.19
C VAL A 152 -14.19 12.03 -11.52
N SER A 153 -13.36 12.95 -12.02
CA SER A 153 -13.55 13.54 -13.35
C SER A 153 -12.28 13.56 -14.18
N TYR A 154 -12.47 13.43 -15.49
CA TYR A 154 -11.41 13.40 -16.51
C TYR A 154 -11.99 13.83 -17.86
N ASN A 155 -11.35 14.80 -18.53
CA ASN A 155 -11.75 15.27 -19.87
C ASN A 155 -13.25 15.57 -20.01
N GLY A 156 -13.85 16.23 -19.01
CA GLY A 156 -15.27 16.58 -19.00
C GLY A 156 -16.22 15.44 -18.57
N LYS A 157 -15.75 14.19 -18.53
CA LYS A 157 -16.50 13.02 -18.05
C LYS A 157 -16.42 12.90 -16.53
N LYS A 158 -17.42 12.27 -15.92
CA LYS A 158 -17.52 12.09 -14.46
C LYS A 158 -18.00 10.69 -14.09
N ALA A 159 -17.60 10.26 -12.90
CA ALA A 159 -18.11 9.08 -12.23
C ALA A 159 -18.21 9.35 -10.73
N GLU A 160 -19.27 8.86 -10.09
CA GLU A 160 -19.47 8.98 -8.64
C GLU A 160 -19.83 7.62 -8.05
N TYR A 161 -19.37 7.33 -6.84
CA TYR A 161 -19.68 6.09 -6.15
C TYR A 161 -19.76 6.28 -4.63
N PRO A 162 -20.75 5.68 -3.95
CA PRO A 162 -20.82 5.71 -2.49
C PRO A 162 -19.74 4.82 -1.88
N ILE A 163 -19.00 5.33 -0.90
CA ILE A 163 -17.93 4.60 -0.22
C ILE A 163 -18.17 4.51 1.28
N LYS A 164 -17.57 3.49 1.89
CA LYS A 164 -17.49 3.29 3.33
C LYS A 164 -16.05 2.89 3.69
N THR A 165 -15.63 3.19 4.91
CA THR A 165 -14.29 2.87 5.43
C THR A 165 -14.37 2.07 6.74
N MET A 166 -15.32 1.14 6.80
CA MET A 166 -15.53 0.22 7.92
C MET A 166 -14.60 -1.00 7.82
N GLU A 167 -14.54 -1.82 8.85
CA GLU A 167 -13.73 -3.05 8.88
C GLU A 167 -14.13 -4.09 7.82
N ASP A 168 -15.38 -4.07 7.34
CA ASP A 168 -15.88 -4.95 6.29
C ASP A 168 -15.93 -4.27 4.89
N SER A 169 -15.41 -3.05 4.78
CA SER A 169 -15.49 -2.27 3.54
C SER A 169 -14.42 -2.70 2.52
N GLN A 170 -14.79 -2.68 1.24
CA GLN A 170 -13.89 -2.92 0.12
C GLN A 170 -12.75 -1.89 0.08
N THR A 171 -11.53 -2.32 -0.20
CA THR A 171 -10.37 -1.44 -0.45
C THR A 171 -10.12 -1.20 -1.93
N CYS A 172 -10.85 -1.89 -2.81
CA CYS A 172 -10.71 -1.79 -4.26
C CYS A 172 -12.01 -1.28 -4.89
N LEU A 173 -11.96 -0.13 -5.57
CA LEU A 173 -13.13 0.44 -6.25
C LEU A 173 -12.90 0.54 -7.77
N THR A 174 -13.58 -0.31 -8.52
CA THR A 174 -13.49 -0.38 -9.99
C THR A 174 -14.81 -0.01 -10.69
N LYS A 175 -15.82 0.42 -9.93
CA LYS A 175 -17.17 0.78 -10.43
C LYS A 175 -17.29 2.29 -10.75
N LEU A 176 -16.24 2.86 -11.33
CA LEU A 176 -16.15 4.28 -11.68
C LEU A 176 -16.09 4.44 -13.21
N GLN A 177 -17.22 4.20 -13.88
CA GLN A 177 -17.30 4.42 -15.33
C GLN A 177 -17.47 5.90 -15.64
N LEU A 178 -16.50 6.49 -16.32
CA LEU A 178 -16.50 7.88 -16.73
C LEU A 178 -17.46 8.08 -17.90
N ARG A 179 -18.47 8.95 -17.70
CA ARG A 179 -19.45 9.34 -18.71
C ARG A 179 -19.65 10.84 -18.78
#